data_AF-C3MT33-F1
#
_entry.id   AF-C3MT33-F1
#
_cell.length_a   1.000
_cell.length_b   1.000
_cell.length_c   1.000
_cell.angle_alpha   90.00
_cell.angle_beta   90.00
_cell.angle_gamma   90.00
#
_symmetry.space_group_name_H-M   'P 1'
#
loop_
_entity.id
_entity.type
_entity.pdbx_description
1 polymer ?
#
loop_
_entity_poly.entity_id
_entity_poly.type
_entity_poly.pdbx_seq_one_letter_code
_entity_poly.pdbx_strand_id
1 'polypeptide(L)'
;MKIVVNGKEAGTKENGCALCGGTWGDYYEEIEGEKLFFCCDICALEFVNMVNEVKKRTNWSRIDELIINGNYYTGRTCSAKNGNREYKFYVKFNDDAGIETFKELS
;
A
#
# COMPACT_ATOMS: atom_id res chain seq x y z
N MET A 1 -9.46 4.44 -4.19
CA MET A 1 -8.95 3.15 -3.70
C MET A 1 -9.33 3.02 -2.23
N LYS A 2 -10.06 1.97 -1.84
CA LYS A 2 -10.27 1.66 -0.43
C LYS A 2 -9.03 1.00 0.15
N ILE A 3 -8.54 1.49 1.29
CA ILE A 3 -7.30 0.98 1.89
C ILE A 3 -7.59 0.48 3.30
N VAL A 4 -7.14 -0.74 3.60
CA VAL A 4 -7.28 -1.35 4.93
C VAL A 4 -5.91 -1.79 5.43
N VAL A 5 -5.45 -1.23 6.54
CA VAL A 5 -4.18 -1.58 7.19
C VAL A 5 -4.47 -2.27 8.51
N ASN A 6 -4.00 -3.51 8.67
CA ASN A 6 -4.17 -4.32 9.88
C ASN A 6 -5.63 -4.36 10.39
N GLY A 7 -6.56 -4.51 9.44
CA GLY A 7 -8.01 -4.62 9.72
C GLY A 7 -8.75 -3.31 9.94
N LYS A 8 -8.11 -2.14 9.78
CA LYS A 8 -8.74 -0.83 9.89
C LYS A 8 -8.64 -0.05 8.59
N GLU A 9 -9.68 0.69 8.23
CA GLU A 9 -9.63 1.61 7.10
C GLU A 9 -8.54 2.66 7.34
N ALA A 10 -7.82 3.04 6.28
CA ALA A 10 -6.69 3.97 6.31
C ALA A 10 -6.68 4.85 5.05
N GLY A 11 -5.81 5.85 5.03
CA GLY A 11 -5.58 6.74 3.87
C GLY A 11 -6.04 8.19 4.08
N THR A 12 -6.64 8.52 5.23
CA THR A 12 -6.94 9.90 5.65
C THR A 12 -6.18 10.24 6.93
N LYS A 13 -6.13 11.53 7.29
CA LYS A 13 -5.45 11.98 8.51
C LYS A 13 -6.04 11.37 9.78
N GLU A 14 -7.36 11.17 9.79
CA GLU A 14 -8.12 10.61 10.90
C GLU A 14 -7.96 9.09 11.00
N ASN A 15 -7.91 8.42 9.85
CA ASN A 15 -7.87 6.96 9.74
C ASN A 15 -6.44 6.39 9.71
N GLY A 16 -5.44 7.25 9.51
CA GLY A 16 -4.02 6.92 9.53
C GLY A 16 -3.40 6.69 8.16
N CYS A 17 -2.08 6.59 8.15
CA CYS A 17 -1.24 6.43 6.97
C CYS A 17 -1.70 5.26 6.09
N ALA A 18 -1.84 5.49 4.78
CA ALA A 18 -2.26 4.49 3.80
C ALA A 18 -1.39 3.22 3.77
N LEU A 19 -0.14 3.26 4.26
CA LEU A 19 0.76 2.09 4.27
C LEU A 19 0.91 1.43 5.64
N CYS A 20 0.96 2.21 6.73
CA CYS A 20 1.32 1.69 8.05
C CYS A 20 0.27 1.95 9.15
N GLY A 21 -0.77 2.74 8.86
CA GLY A 21 -1.81 3.11 9.82
C GLY A 21 -1.38 4.13 10.88
N GLY A 22 -0.15 4.65 10.84
CA GLY A 22 0.31 5.70 11.75
C GLY A 22 -0.43 7.02 11.52
N THR A 23 -0.80 7.71 12.60
CA THR A 23 -1.60 8.96 12.56
C THR A 23 -0.76 10.24 12.73
N TRP A 24 0.55 10.09 12.95
CA TRP A 24 1.51 11.18 13.04
C TRP A 24 1.99 11.63 11.65
N GLY A 25 2.64 12.80 11.57
CA GLY A 25 3.12 13.37 10.29
C GLY A 25 2.02 14.08 9.49
N ASP A 26 2.35 14.62 8.33
CA ASP A 26 1.46 15.46 7.52
C ASP A 26 1.73 15.35 6.02
N TYR A 27 2.29 14.23 5.57
CA TYR A 27 2.60 14.01 4.16
C TYR A 27 1.37 13.56 3.38
N TYR A 28 1.24 14.06 2.16
CA TYR A 28 0.16 13.68 1.24
C TYR A 28 0.73 13.42 -0.15
N GLU A 29 0.18 12.43 -0.83
CA GLU A 29 0.51 12.12 -2.22
C GLU A 29 -0.76 11.89 -3.03
N GLU A 30 -0.74 12.28 -4.30
CA GLU A 30 -1.86 12.00 -5.21
C GLU A 30 -1.63 10.67 -5.93
N ILE A 31 -2.48 9.69 -5.66
CA ILE A 31 -2.37 8.33 -6.21
C ILE A 31 -3.72 7.94 -6.80
N GLU A 32 -3.73 7.60 -8.09
CA GLU A 32 -4.96 7.30 -8.85
C GLU A 32 -6.03 8.41 -8.78
N GLY A 33 -5.62 9.68 -8.67
CA GLY A 33 -6.53 10.82 -8.58
C GLY A 33 -7.13 11.02 -7.18
N GLU A 34 -6.68 10.27 -6.18
CA GLU A 34 -7.05 10.45 -4.78
C GLU A 34 -5.88 11.00 -3.98
N LYS A 35 -6.14 12.01 -3.16
CA LYS A 35 -5.15 12.55 -2.23
C LYS A 35 -5.10 11.69 -0.97
N LEU A 36 -4.05 10.89 -0.83
CA LEU A 36 -3.86 9.96 0.29
C LEU A 36 -2.93 10.54 1.34
N PHE A 37 -3.23 10.28 2.61
CA PHE A 37 -2.41 10.65 3.75
C PHE A 37 -1.33 9.60 4.06
N PHE A 38 -0.13 10.07 4.35
CA PHE A 38 1.01 9.27 4.82
C PHE A 38 1.68 9.94 6.02
N CYS A 39 2.27 9.13 6.90
CA CYS A 39 3.02 9.66 8.03
C CYS A 39 4.38 10.27 7.64
N CYS A 40 4.94 9.85 6.51
CA CYS A 40 6.16 10.41 5.93
C CYS A 40 6.21 10.16 4.41
N ASP A 41 7.14 10.83 3.76
CA ASP A 41 7.49 10.68 2.34
C ASP A 41 7.96 9.26 1.98
N ILE A 42 8.74 8.61 2.86
CA ILE A 42 9.18 7.21 2.66
C ILE A 42 7.99 6.26 2.55
N CYS A 43 6.98 6.40 3.43
CA CYS A 43 5.77 5.57 3.34
C CYS A 43 4.99 5.82 2.04
N ALA A 44 4.96 7.06 1.56
CA ALA A 44 4.32 7.37 0.29
C ALA A 44 5.07 6.72 -0.88
N LEU A 45 6.40 6.81 -0.89
CA LEU A 45 7.23 6.22 -1.94
C LEU A 45 7.16 4.68 -1.95
N GLU A 46 7.23 4.03 -0.79
CA GLU A 46 7.02 2.58 -0.64
C GLU A 46 5.65 2.16 -1.21
N PHE A 47 4.61 2.91 -0.89
CA PHE A 47 3.25 2.63 -1.34
C PHE A 47 3.12 2.78 -2.87
N VAL A 48 3.63 3.88 -3.44
CA VAL A 48 3.64 4.10 -4.90
C VAL A 48 4.39 2.96 -5.62
N ASN A 49 5.56 2.59 -5.11
CA ASN A 49 6.35 1.49 -5.68
C ASN A 49 5.58 0.17 -5.65
N MET A 50 4.94 -0.14 -4.52
CA MET A 50 4.11 -1.34 -4.38
C MET A 50 2.92 -1.34 -5.34
N VAL A 51 2.17 -0.23 -5.45
CA VAL A 51 1.02 -0.11 -6.36
C VAL A 51 1.46 -0.28 -7.81
N ASN A 52 2.55 0.36 -8.21
CA ASN A 52 3.10 0.25 -9.57
C ASN A 52 3.52 -1.19 -9.89
N GLU A 53 4.17 -1.88 -8.95
CA GLU A 53 4.59 -3.27 -9.16
C GLU A 53 3.37 -4.22 -9.27
N VAL A 54 2.32 -4.00 -8.47
CA VAL A 54 1.07 -4.75 -8.60
C VAL A 54 0.43 -4.52 -9.97
N LYS A 55 0.29 -3.27 -10.41
CA LYS A 55 -0.29 -2.95 -11.72
C LYS A 55 0.50 -3.56 -12.86
N LYS A 56 1.84 -3.51 -12.78
CA LYS A 56 2.74 -4.11 -13.78
C LYS A 56 2.54 -5.61 -13.89
N ARG A 57 2.43 -6.33 -12.77
CA ARG A 57 2.26 -7.79 -12.75
C ARG A 57 0.87 -8.26 -13.18
N THR A 58 -0.15 -7.50 -12.81
CA THR A 58 -1.55 -7.85 -13.07
C THR A 58 -2.08 -7.25 -14.38
N ASN A 59 -1.35 -6.32 -14.97
CA ASN A 59 -1.79 -5.47 -16.08
C ASN A 59 -3.10 -4.72 -15.79
N TRP A 60 -3.35 -4.39 -14.53
CA TRP A 60 -4.53 -3.61 -14.12
C TRP A 60 -4.26 -2.11 -14.26
N SER A 61 -5.28 -1.38 -14.74
CA SER A 61 -5.22 0.08 -14.84
C SER A 61 -5.44 0.79 -13.50
N ARG A 62 -6.16 0.15 -12.57
CA ARG A 62 -6.53 0.69 -11.25
C ARG A 62 -6.60 -0.39 -10.18
N ILE A 63 -6.55 0.00 -8.92
CA ILE A 63 -6.80 -0.88 -7.76
C ILE A 63 -8.00 -0.33 -6.98
N ASP A 64 -9.02 -1.16 -6.81
CA ASP A 64 -10.25 -0.75 -6.13
C ASP A 64 -10.12 -0.83 -4.60
N GLU A 65 -9.50 -1.91 -4.12
CA GLU A 65 -9.26 -2.16 -2.71
C GLU A 65 -7.85 -2.72 -2.51
N LEU A 66 -7.18 -2.24 -1.47
CA LEU A 66 -5.87 -2.74 -1.03
C LEU A 66 -5.91 -3.05 0.46
N ILE A 67 -5.73 -4.33 0.79
CA ILE A 67 -5.64 -4.82 2.17
C ILE A 67 -4.17 -5.09 2.47
N ILE A 68 -3.65 -4.54 3.56
CA ILE A 68 -2.25 -4.61 3.97
C ILE A 68 -2.18 -5.11 5.41
N ASN A 69 -1.51 -6.23 5.65
CA ASN A 69 -1.33 -6.80 6.99
C ASN A 69 0.16 -7.02 7.29
N GLY A 70 0.60 -6.64 8.48
CA GLY A 70 1.99 -6.75 8.90
C GLY A 70 2.62 -5.39 9.21
N ASN A 71 3.95 -5.34 9.21
CA ASN A 71 4.72 -4.16 9.59
C ASN A 71 6.05 -4.08 8.82
N TYR A 72 6.82 -3.02 9.09
CA TYR A 72 8.10 -2.78 8.44
C TYR A 72 9.10 -3.94 8.64
N TYR A 73 9.27 -4.40 9.89
CA TYR A 73 10.31 -5.37 10.26
C TYR A 73 10.12 -6.75 9.62
N THR A 74 8.87 -7.24 9.59
CA THR A 74 8.55 -8.58 9.06
C THR A 74 8.15 -8.55 7.58
N GLY A 75 7.96 -7.36 7.00
CA GLY A 75 7.24 -7.18 5.76
C GLY A 75 5.72 -7.33 5.95
N ARG A 76 5.01 -7.25 4.82
CA ARG A 76 3.55 -7.14 4.74
C ARG A 76 2.98 -8.17 3.79
N THR A 77 1.88 -8.80 4.18
CA THR A 77 1.04 -9.61 3.31
C THR A 77 -0.15 -8.77 2.86
N CYS A 78 -0.33 -8.69 1.54
CA CYS A 78 -1.26 -7.79 0.91
C CYS A 78 -2.23 -8.54 0.00
N SER A 79 -3.41 -7.97 -0.19
CA SER A 79 -4.39 -8.35 -1.22
C SER A 79 -4.84 -7.09 -1.96
N ALA A 80 -4.56 -7.04 -3.27
CA ALA A 80 -5.05 -6.00 -4.16
C ALA A 80 -6.24 -6.53 -4.96
N LYS A 81 -7.29 -5.72 -5.12
CA LYS A 81 -8.49 -6.10 -5.87
C LYS A 81 -8.79 -5.15 -7.03
N ASN A 82 -9.29 -5.71 -8.12
CA ASN A 82 -9.83 -5.00 -9.28
C ASN A 82 -11.09 -5.71 -9.77
N GLY A 83 -12.25 -5.13 -9.50
CA GLY A 83 -13.55 -5.78 -9.66
C GLY A 83 -13.61 -7.11 -8.89
N ASN A 84 -13.86 -8.20 -9.63
CA ASN A 84 -13.93 -9.56 -9.06
C ASN A 84 -12.58 -10.29 -9.02
N ARG A 85 -11.48 -9.61 -9.37
CA ARG A 85 -10.13 -10.19 -9.39
C ARG A 85 -9.37 -9.80 -8.13
N GLU A 86 -8.54 -10.72 -7.66
CA GLU A 86 -7.71 -10.54 -6.47
C GLU A 86 -6.26 -10.96 -6.79
N TYR A 87 -5.29 -10.18 -6.31
CA TYR A 87 -3.86 -10.47 -6.40
C TYR A 87 -3.26 -10.40 -4.99
N LYS A 88 -2.81 -11.55 -4.48
CA LYS A 88 -2.21 -11.66 -3.15
C LYS A 88 -0.70 -11.72 -3.27
N PHE A 89 -0.03 -11.00 -2.39
CA PHE A 89 1.43 -10.92 -2.42
C PHE A 89 2.00 -10.60 -1.05
N TYR A 90 3.25 -10.96 -0.84
CA TYR A 90 4.09 -10.49 0.24
C TYR A 90 5.05 -9.43 -0.30
N VAL A 91 5.25 -8.34 0.46
CA VAL A 91 6.20 -7.28 0.16
C VAL A 91 7.03 -6.90 1.38
N LYS A 92 8.34 -6.68 1.17
CA LYS A 92 9.26 -6.07 2.13
C LYS A 92 10.05 -4.98 1.43
N PHE A 93 10.21 -3.84 2.11
CA PHE A 93 10.92 -2.69 1.60
C PHE A 93 12.31 -2.61 2.24
N ASN A 94 13.24 -1.96 1.55
CA ASN A 94 14.55 -1.58 2.09
C ASN A 94 14.50 -0.17 2.70
N ASP A 95 15.60 0.26 3.30
CA ASP A 95 15.70 1.57 3.98
C ASP A 95 15.55 2.77 3.02
N ASP A 96 15.68 2.56 1.70
CA ASP A 96 15.54 3.58 0.65
C ASP A 96 14.14 3.59 0.01
N ALA A 97 13.12 3.05 0.70
CA ALA A 97 11.75 2.87 0.20
C ALA A 97 11.59 1.97 -1.04
N GLY A 98 12.66 1.28 -1.44
CA GLY A 98 12.67 0.33 -2.54
C GLY A 98 12.07 -1.01 -2.14
N ILE A 99 11.50 -1.73 -3.10
CA ILE A 99 11.02 -3.10 -2.87
C ILE A 99 12.23 -4.03 -2.79
N GLU A 100 12.54 -4.52 -1.58
CA GLU A 100 13.58 -5.52 -1.33
C GLU A 100 13.10 -6.92 -1.74
N THR A 101 11.85 -7.25 -1.41
CA THR A 101 11.23 -8.54 -1.72
C THR A 101 9.80 -8.34 -2.18
N PHE A 102 9.43 -8.98 -3.28
CA PHE A 102 8.06 -9.07 -3.74
C PHE A 102 7.77 -10.50 -4.18
N LYS A 103 6.83 -11.16 -3.50
CA LYS A 103 6.49 -12.56 -3.76
C LYS A 103 4.98 -12.72 -3.89
N GLU A 104 4.54 -13.24 -5.02
CA GLU A 104 3.14 -13.62 -5.20
C GLU A 104 2.75 -14.76 -4.25
N LEU A 105 1.54 -14.67 -3.71
CA LEU A 105 0.96 -15.67 -2.82
C LEU A 105 -0.19 -16.36 -3.55
N SER A 106 -0.11 -17.69 -3.61
CA SER A 106 -1.16 -18.58 -4.13
C SER A 106 -2.36 -18.67 -3.19
#